data_AF-A0AA47GGU4-F1
#
_entry.id   AF-A0AA47GGU4-F1
#
_cell.length_a   1.000
_cell.length_b   1.000
_cell.length_c   1.000
_cell.angle_alpha   90.00
_cell.angle_beta   90.00
_cell.angle_gamma   90.00
#
_symmetry.space_group_name_H-M   'P 1'
#
loop_
_entity.id
_entity.type
_entity.pdbx_description
1 polymer ?
#
loop_
_entity_poly.entity_id
_entity_poly.type
_entity_poly.pdbx_seq_one_letter_code
_entity_poly.pdbx_strand_id
1 'polypeptide(L)'
;MVINLVTHLLQQSSLITYLTGILLSQIISNVSATFLMTRFSTDIVAIFLGVNVGGLGTPLASFANLLALKQAHVHSGRVLLGFLAINFILLILLGEIVMLLLPQLIKLSSL
;
A
#
# COMPACT_ATOMS: atom_id res chain seq x y z
N MET A 1 -9.43 -12.89 20.99
CA MET A 1 -10.52 -13.06 19.99
C MET A 1 -10.23 -12.28 18.71
N VAL A 2 -10.09 -10.95 18.75
CA VAL A 2 -9.91 -10.11 17.54
C VAL A 2 -8.59 -10.36 16.80
N ILE A 3 -7.46 -10.45 17.52
CA ILE A 3 -6.14 -10.68 16.89
C ILE A 3 -6.15 -11.98 16.07
N ASN A 4 -6.65 -13.08 16.66
CA ASN A 4 -6.71 -14.38 15.97
C ASN A 4 -7.62 -14.32 14.73
N LEU A 5 -8.72 -13.55 14.78
CA LEU A 5 -9.59 -13.34 13.62
C LEU A 5 -8.86 -12.62 12.50
N VAL A 6 -8.17 -11.52 12.81
CA VAL A 6 -7.41 -10.73 11.84
C VAL A 6 -6.29 -11.56 11.22
N THR A 7 -5.54 -12.30 12.03
CA THR A 7 -4.49 -13.22 11.55
C THR A 7 -5.08 -14.26 10.60
N HIS A 8 -6.21 -14.88 10.96
CA HIS A 8 -6.84 -15.88 10.12
C HIS A 8 -7.30 -15.30 8.77
N LEU A 9 -7.92 -14.11 8.77
CA LEU A 9 -8.36 -13.45 7.54
C LEU A 9 -7.19 -13.08 6.63
N LEU A 10 -6.10 -12.58 7.21
CA LEU A 10 -4.91 -12.17 6.45
C LEU A 10 -4.08 -13.36 5.95
N GLN A 11 -4.18 -14.53 6.57
CA GLN A 11 -3.53 -15.76 6.10
C GLN A 11 -4.36 -16.53 5.08
N GLN A 12 -5.68 -16.34 5.08
CA GLN A 12 -6.57 -17.08 4.18
C GLN A 12 -6.41 -16.66 2.71
N SER A 13 -6.07 -15.40 2.43
CA SER A 13 -5.99 -14.89 1.07
C SER A 13 -4.95 -13.80 0.91
N SER A 14 -4.02 -14.03 -0.02
CA SER A 14 -3.05 -13.04 -0.50
C SER A 14 -3.70 -11.75 -1.00
N LEU A 15 -4.90 -11.82 -1.58
CA LEU A 15 -5.63 -10.64 -2.01
C LEU A 15 -6.08 -9.78 -0.81
N ILE A 16 -6.55 -10.42 0.26
CA ILE A 16 -6.95 -9.70 1.48
C ILE A 16 -5.72 -9.07 2.12
N THR A 17 -4.59 -9.78 2.18
CA THR A 17 -3.32 -9.22 2.63
C THR A 17 -2.93 -8.00 1.80
N TYR A 18 -2.95 -8.12 0.48
CA TYR A 18 -2.60 -7.06 -0.46
C TYR A 18 -3.48 -5.81 -0.29
N LEU A 19 -4.81 -5.97 -0.31
CA LEU A 19 -5.75 -4.86 -0.16
C LEU A 19 -5.65 -4.20 1.22
N THR A 20 -5.43 -4.99 2.27
CA THR A 20 -5.22 -4.47 3.62
C THR A 20 -3.93 -3.64 3.68
N GLY A 21 -2.88 -4.05 2.98
CA GLY A 21 -1.64 -3.28 2.84
C GLY A 21 -1.85 -1.95 2.15
N ILE A 22 -2.67 -1.91 1.09
CA ILE A 22 -3.03 -0.67 0.43
C ILE A 22 -3.72 0.28 1.42
N LEU A 23 -4.76 -0.20 2.09
CA LEU A 23 -5.57 0.62 3.00
C LEU A 23 -4.78 1.11 4.21
N LEU A 24 -3.97 0.24 4.83
CA LEU A 24 -3.15 0.62 5.98
C LEU A 24 -2.08 1.63 5.60
N SER A 25 -1.40 1.42 4.47
CA SER A 25 -0.35 2.34 4.02
C SER A 25 -0.88 3.77 3.86
N GLN A 26 -2.10 3.94 3.35
CA GLN A 26 -2.73 5.26 3.18
C GLN A 26 -2.92 6.04 4.49
N ILE A 27 -2.95 5.36 5.64
CA ILE A 27 -3.21 5.94 6.97
C ILE A 27 -1.93 6.08 7.79
N ILE A 28 -1.08 5.05 7.82
CA ILE A 28 0.08 4.97 8.74
C ILE A 28 1.44 4.98 8.06
N SER A 29 1.49 5.10 6.73
CA SER A 29 2.64 4.96 5.83
C SER A 29 3.02 3.53 5.46
N ASN A 30 3.61 3.38 4.27
CA ASN A 30 4.08 2.11 3.71
C ASN A 30 5.07 1.38 4.64
N VAL A 31 6.01 2.09 5.26
CA VAL A 31 7.02 1.49 6.15
C VAL A 31 6.36 0.92 7.41
N SER A 32 5.58 1.71 8.14
CA SER A 32 4.92 1.24 9.37
C SER A 32 3.87 0.17 9.09
N ALA A 33 3.14 0.27 7.97
CA ALA A 33 2.20 -0.75 7.54
C ALA A 33 2.89 -2.09 7.28
N THR A 34 4.08 -2.08 6.66
CA THR A 34 4.89 -3.29 6.45
C THR A 34 5.23 -3.97 7.79
N PHE A 35 5.75 -3.20 8.74
CA PHE A 35 6.10 -3.73 10.07
C PHE A 35 4.89 -4.26 10.85
N LEU A 36 3.73 -3.63 10.72
CA LEU A 36 2.51 -4.10 11.36
C LEU A 36 2.00 -5.39 10.71
N MET A 37 1.90 -5.43 9.38
CA MET A 37 1.29 -6.54 8.65
C MET A 37 2.09 -7.85 8.72
N THR A 38 3.42 -7.76 8.77
CA THR A 38 4.30 -8.91 8.95
C THR A 38 4.11 -9.63 10.29
N ARG A 39 3.39 -9.03 11.25
CA ARG A 39 2.94 -9.70 12.48
C ARG A 39 1.72 -10.59 12.29
N PHE A 40 0.95 -10.40 11.22
CA PHE A 40 -0.34 -11.07 11.00
C PHE A 40 -0.39 -11.93 9.74
N SER A 41 0.51 -11.75 8.78
CA SER A 41 0.61 -12.60 7.58
C SER A 41 2.06 -12.90 7.23
N THR A 42 2.29 -14.10 6.69
CA THR A 42 3.58 -14.57 6.18
C THR A 42 3.73 -14.39 4.67
N ASP A 43 2.70 -13.89 3.98
CA ASP A 43 2.75 -13.60 2.54
C ASP A 43 3.52 -12.30 2.29
N ILE A 44 4.85 -12.40 2.28
CA ILE A 44 5.75 -11.26 2.13
C ILE A 44 5.51 -10.54 0.81
N VAL A 45 5.18 -11.26 -0.27
CA VAL A 45 4.97 -10.67 -1.59
C VAL A 45 3.70 -9.83 -1.60
N ALA A 46 2.58 -10.36 -1.08
CA ALA A 46 1.34 -9.61 -0.98
C ALA A 46 1.47 -8.39 -0.06
N ILE A 47 2.16 -8.53 1.08
CA ILE A 47 2.46 -7.41 1.98
C ILE A 47 3.28 -6.35 1.25
N PHE A 48 4.42 -6.74 0.67
CA PHE A 48 5.35 -5.82 0.01
C PHE A 48 4.69 -5.06 -1.14
N LEU A 49 3.92 -5.75 -1.98
CA LEU A 49 3.22 -5.11 -3.09
C LEU A 49 2.11 -4.19 -2.58
N GLY A 50 1.31 -4.65 -1.61
CA GLY A 50 0.16 -3.90 -1.11
C GLY A 50 0.56 -2.60 -0.43
N VAL A 51 1.54 -2.64 0.48
CA VAL A 51 2.00 -1.45 1.21
C VAL A 51 2.73 -0.45 0.31
N ASN A 52 3.46 -0.90 -0.72
CA ASN A 52 4.13 0.02 -1.64
C ASN A 52 3.16 0.68 -2.62
N VAL A 53 2.23 -0.08 -3.20
CA VAL A 53 1.16 0.48 -4.03
C VAL A 53 0.33 1.46 -3.20
N GLY A 54 -0.04 1.07 -1.98
CA GLY A 54 -0.73 1.93 -1.03
C GLY A 54 0.08 3.15 -0.57
N GLY A 55 1.37 3.23 -0.86
CA GLY A 55 2.20 4.40 -0.57
C GLY A 55 1.98 5.56 -1.54
N LEU A 56 1.27 5.33 -2.65
CA LEU A 56 1.08 6.33 -3.71
C LEU A 56 0.06 7.39 -3.32
N GLY A 57 -1.09 7.05 -2.74
CA GLY A 57 -2.25 7.94 -2.67
C GLY A 57 -2.06 9.21 -1.84
N THR A 58 -2.20 9.13 -0.52
CA THR A 58 -2.18 10.35 0.32
C THR A 58 -0.75 10.84 0.59
N PRO A 59 -0.55 12.12 0.97
CA PRO A 59 0.73 12.60 1.45
C PRO A 59 1.29 11.80 2.63
N LEU A 60 0.40 11.37 3.54
CA LEU A 60 0.77 10.58 4.72
C LEU A 60 1.18 9.15 4.35
N ALA A 61 0.78 8.67 3.17
CA ALA A 61 0.99 7.29 2.75
C ALA A 61 2.46 6.91 2.58
N SER A 62 3.34 7.89 2.35
CA SER A 62 4.77 7.65 2.20
C SER A 62 5.59 8.88 2.56
N PHE A 63 6.76 8.66 3.15
CA PHE A 63 7.74 9.73 3.39
C PHE A 63 8.17 10.41 2.09
N ALA A 64 8.21 9.67 0.97
CA ALA A 64 8.52 10.24 -0.34
C ALA A 64 7.49 11.30 -0.76
N ASN A 65 6.21 11.10 -0.46
CA ASN A 65 5.15 12.06 -0.77
C ASN A 65 5.29 13.34 0.05
N LEU A 66 5.58 13.22 1.35
CA LEU A 66 5.85 14.36 2.22
C LEU A 66 7.07 15.16 1.75
N LEU A 67 8.13 14.45 1.34
CA LEU A 67 9.34 15.09 0.83
C LEU A 67 9.07 15.81 -0.49
N ALA A 68 8.33 15.20 -1.42
CA ALA A 68 7.95 15.81 -2.70
C ALA A 68 7.15 17.10 -2.49
N LEU A 69 6.17 17.09 -1.58
CA LEU A 69 5.40 18.28 -1.25
C LEU A 69 6.25 19.36 -0.55
N LYS A 70 7.18 18.95 0.31
CA LYS A 70 8.12 19.88 0.95
C LYS A 70 9.04 20.55 -0.08
N GLN A 71 9.51 19.80 -1.08
CA GLN A 71 10.37 20.32 -2.15
C GLN A 71 9.61 21.20 -3.14
N ALA A 72 8.34 20.89 -3.42
CA ALA A 72 7.48 21.67 -4.30
C ALA A 72 7.06 23.04 -3.71
N HIS A 73 7.54 23.41 -2.51
CA HIS A 73 7.19 24.65 -1.80
C HIS A 73 5.69 24.94 -1.85
N VAL A 74 4.88 23.92 -1.53
CA VAL A 74 3.42 23.98 -1.73
C VAL A 74 2.80 25.06 -0.85
N HIS A 75 2.64 26.24 -1.42
CA HIS A 75 1.91 27.37 -0.84
C HIS A 75 0.49 27.49 -1.44
N SER A 76 0.15 26.67 -2.45
CA SER A 76 -1.12 26.73 -3.17
C SER A 76 -1.85 25.39 -3.16
N GLY A 77 -3.13 25.40 -2.79
CA GLY A 77 -4.00 24.22 -2.80
C GLY A 77 -4.15 23.56 -4.17
N ARG A 78 -3.91 24.28 -5.29
CA ARG A 78 -3.96 23.71 -6.65
C ARG A 78 -2.85 22.67 -6.88
N VAL A 79 -1.66 22.91 -6.32
CA VAL A 79 -0.53 21.97 -6.45
C VAL A 79 -0.79 20.71 -5.63
N LEU A 80 -1.34 20.86 -4.42
CA LEU A 80 -1.76 19.72 -3.59
C LEU A 80 -2.85 18.88 -4.26
N LEU A 81 -3.85 19.52 -4.87
CA LEU A 81 -4.90 18.82 -5.61
C LEU A 81 -4.36 18.07 -6.83
N GLY A 82 -3.46 18.69 -7.60
CA GLY A 82 -2.81 18.01 -8.73
C GLY A 82 -1.97 16.81 -8.28
N PHE A 83 -1.21 16.96 -7.21
CA PHE A 83 -0.44 15.88 -6.59
C PHE A 83 -1.33 14.72 -6.16
N LEU A 84 -2.40 15.01 -5.39
CA LEU A 84 -3.38 14.01 -4.98
C LEU A 84 -4.03 13.31 -6.17
N ALA A 85 -4.44 14.06 -7.20
CA ALA A 85 -5.08 13.49 -8.38
C ALA A 85 -4.17 12.50 -9.11
N ILE A 86 -2.92 12.89 -9.39
CA ILE A 86 -1.94 12.02 -10.06
C ILE A 86 -1.71 10.75 -9.23
N ASN A 87 -1.50 10.91 -7.92
CA ASN A 87 -1.23 9.81 -7.01
C ASN A 87 -2.40 8.84 -6.86
N PHE A 88 -3.64 9.34 -6.81
CA PHE A 88 -4.82 8.48 -6.76
C PHE A 88 -5.06 7.76 -8.10
N ILE A 89 -4.78 8.41 -9.24
CA ILE A 89 -4.83 7.74 -10.55
C ILE A 89 -3.80 6.61 -10.60
N LEU A 90 -2.56 6.87 -10.17
CA LEU A 90 -1.51 5.85 -10.11
C LEU A 90 -1.86 4.74 -9.10
N LEU A 91 -2.45 5.08 -7.96
CA LEU A 91 -2.89 4.11 -6.96
C LEU A 91 -3.92 3.13 -7.55
N ILE A 92 -4.92 3.63 -8.27
CA ILE A 92 -5.97 2.80 -8.89
C ILE A 92 -5.35 1.96 -10.01
N LEU A 93 -4.64 2.60 -10.93
CA LEU A 93 -4.08 1.93 -12.11
C LEU A 93 -3.06 0.84 -11.72
N LEU A 94 -2.10 1.16 -10.86
CA LEU A 94 -1.11 0.20 -10.40
C LEU A 94 -1.73 -0.82 -9.44
N GLY A 95 -2.71 -0.40 -8.65
CA GLY A 95 -3.50 -1.24 -7.75
C GLY A 95 -4.17 -2.40 -8.48
N GLU A 96 -4.88 -2.08 -9.56
CA GLU A 96 -5.58 -3.07 -10.40
C GLU A 96 -4.60 -3.96 -11.16
N ILE A 97 -3.56 -3.39 -11.78
CA ILE A 97 -2.54 -4.17 -12.52
C ILE A 97 -1.88 -5.19 -11.59
N VAL A 98 -1.42 -4.76 -10.41
CA VAL A 98 -0.76 -5.66 -9.47
C VAL A 98 -1.75 -6.67 -8.91
N MET A 99 -3.01 -6.30 -8.66
CA MET A 99 -4.05 -7.25 -8.22
C MET A 99 -4.27 -8.37 -9.24
N LEU A 100 -4.27 -8.05 -10.54
CA LEU A 100 -4.40 -9.04 -11.62
C LEU A 100 -3.17 -9.96 -11.72
N LEU A 101 -1.97 -9.40 -11.55
CA LEU A 101 -0.71 -10.14 -11.64
C LEU A 101 -0.34 -10.87 -10.34
N LEU A 102 -0.99 -10.56 -9.22
CA LEU A 102 -0.63 -11.03 -7.88
C LEU A 102 -0.43 -12.56 -7.81
N PRO A 103 -1.33 -13.41 -8.36
CA PRO A 103 -1.15 -14.86 -8.30
C PRO A 103 0.08 -15.36 -9.04
N GLN A 104 0.49 -14.65 -10.11
CA GLN A 104 1.66 -15.01 -10.92
C GLN A 104 2.95 -14.55 -10.21
N LEU A 105 2.93 -13.36 -9.61
CA LEU A 105 4.07 -12.81 -8.85
C LEU A 105 4.40 -13.66 -7.62
N ILE A 106 3.38 -14.16 -6.92
CA ILE A 106 3.57 -15.07 -5.78
C ILE A 106 4.20 -16.38 -6.24
N LYS A 107 3.69 -16.99 -7.32
CA LYS A 107 4.27 -18.22 -7.88
C LYS A 107 5.73 -18.05 -8.30
N LEU A 108 6.07 -16.92 -8.92
CA LEU A 108 7.43 -16.62 -9.33
C LEU A 108 8.40 -16.50 -8.14
N SER A 109 7.93 -15.94 -7.02
CA SER A 109 8.76 -15.80 -5.81
C SER A 109 9.05 -17.11 -5.07
N SER A 110 8.27 -18.16 -5.37
CA SER A 110 8.40 -19.48 -4.74
C SER A 110 9.25 -20.49 -5.54
N LEU A 111 9.80 -20.05 -6.68
CA LEU A 111 10.76 -20.79 -7.51
C LEU A 111 12.19 -20.58 -7.01
#